data_AF-A0A7I7PHQ2-F1
#
_entry.id   AF-A0A7I7PHQ2-F1
#
_cell.length_a   1.000
_cell.length_b   1.000
_cell.length_c   1.000
_cell.angle_alpha   90.00
_cell.angle_beta   90.00
_cell.angle_gamma   90.00
#
_symmetry.space_group_name_H-M   'P 1'
#
loop_
_entity.id
_entity.type
_entity.pdbx_description
1 polymer ?
#
loop_
_entity_poly.entity_id
_entity_poly.type
_entity_poly.pdbx_seq_one_letter_code
_entity_poly.pdbx_strand_id
1 'polypeptide(L)'
;MSPPEREKRPPTEALSPDYTSKAHCTSVARQLRRRRAASWRLVPLDCGCRDPWPCRCTQPPLTDCQLDGWRDAAQHVLDEGYMPLVPLEVRRALWRREGTDRRLAELLHRGCGGAVA
;
A
#
# COMPACT_ATOMS: atom_id res chain seq x y z
N MET A 1 -21.10 2.01 -31.13
CA MET A 1 -20.94 2.71 -29.84
C MET A 1 -19.46 2.90 -29.61
N SER A 2 -18.96 4.12 -29.75
CA SER A 2 -17.55 4.44 -29.49
C SER A 2 -17.31 4.54 -27.98
N PRO A 3 -16.18 4.07 -27.45
CA PRO A 3 -15.85 4.23 -26.05
C PRO A 3 -15.65 5.73 -25.71
N PRO A 4 -16.03 6.17 -24.51
CA PRO A 4 -15.83 7.56 -24.11
C PRO A 4 -14.34 7.87 -24.00
N GLU A 5 -13.96 9.05 -24.48
CA GLU A 5 -12.60 9.57 -24.40
C GLU A 5 -12.16 9.68 -22.92
N ARG A 6 -10.99 9.12 -22.62
CA ARG A 6 -10.41 9.16 -21.26
C ARG A 6 -10.01 10.61 -20.97
N GLU A 7 -10.78 11.27 -20.11
CA GLU A 7 -10.51 12.65 -19.69
C GLU A 7 -9.07 12.75 -19.14
N LYS A 8 -8.25 13.56 -19.79
CA LYS A 8 -6.84 13.73 -19.41
C LYS A 8 -6.77 14.46 -18.08
N ARG A 9 -6.23 13.80 -17.06
CA ARG A 9 -5.92 14.41 -15.76
C ARG A 9 -5.04 15.65 -16.01
N PRO A 10 -5.40 16.84 -15.49
CA PRO A 10 -4.59 18.04 -15.67
C PRO A 10 -3.18 17.83 -15.10
N PRO A 11 -2.15 18.53 -15.63
CA PRO A 11 -0.79 18.44 -15.13
C PRO A 11 -0.80 18.73 -13.63
N THR A 12 -0.25 17.82 -12.84
CA THR A 12 -0.17 18.00 -11.40
C THR A 12 0.80 19.15 -11.16
N GLU A 13 0.30 20.29 -10.67
CA GLU A 13 1.16 21.33 -10.09
C GLU A 13 2.14 20.64 -9.14
N ALA A 14 3.43 20.91 -9.35
CA ALA A 14 4.51 20.29 -8.60
C ALA A 14 4.22 20.38 -7.10
N LEU A 15 4.01 19.22 -6.47
CA LEU A 15 3.96 19.10 -5.02
C LEU A 15 5.22 19.75 -4.45
N SER A 16 5.03 20.82 -3.68
CA SER A 16 6.09 21.53 -2.97
C SER A 16 6.99 20.53 -2.20
N PRO A 17 8.34 20.72 -2.22
CA PRO A 17 9.30 19.80 -1.62
C PRO A 17 9.19 19.65 -0.09
N ASP A 18 8.33 20.41 0.58
CA ASP A 18 8.20 20.46 2.05
C ASP A 18 7.14 19.51 2.65
N TYR A 19 6.61 18.54 1.88
CA TYR A 19 5.56 17.63 2.38
C TYR A 19 6.00 16.75 3.57
N THR A 20 7.31 16.69 3.83
CA THR A 20 7.95 15.85 4.87
C THR A 20 8.57 16.68 6.01
N SER A 21 8.03 17.86 6.32
CA SER A 21 8.52 18.61 7.46
C SER A 21 8.32 17.85 8.79
N LYS A 22 9.28 17.98 9.72
CA LYS A 22 9.23 17.36 11.07
C LYS A 22 7.95 17.74 11.85
N ALA A 23 7.41 18.92 11.57
CA ALA A 23 6.15 19.41 12.12
C ALA A 23 4.95 18.56 11.69
N HIS A 24 4.89 18.16 10.41
CA HIS A 24 3.86 17.25 9.88
C HIS A 24 3.92 15.87 10.54
N CYS A 25 5.12 15.28 10.67
CA CYS A 25 5.30 13.98 11.34
C CYS A 25 4.80 13.99 12.80
N THR A 26 5.09 15.07 13.54
CA THR A 26 4.65 15.24 14.93
C THR A 26 3.12 15.35 15.04
N SER A 27 2.48 16.02 14.08
CA SER A 27 1.02 16.14 14.02
C SER A 27 0.35 14.78 13.79
N VAL A 28 0.85 13.99 12.84
CA VAL A 28 0.35 12.64 12.54
C VAL A 28 0.49 11.74 13.78
N ALA A 29 1.66 11.68 14.41
CA ALA A 29 1.87 10.88 15.61
C ALA A 29 0.88 11.23 16.73
N ARG A 30 0.59 12.53 16.92
CA ARG A 30 -0.41 13.00 17.89
C ARG A 30 -1.83 12.56 17.52
N GLN A 31 -2.22 12.64 16.25
CA GLN A 31 -3.52 12.15 15.78
C GLN A 31 -3.67 10.64 16.01
N LEU A 32 -2.63 9.85 15.70
CA LEU A 32 -2.63 8.40 15.93
C LEU A 32 -2.80 8.04 17.41
N ARG A 33 -2.12 8.76 18.32
CA ARG A 33 -2.30 8.57 19.77
C ARG A 33 -3.72 8.90 20.22
N ARG A 34 -4.30 10.01 19.74
CA ARG A 34 -5.69 10.38 20.05
C ARG A 34 -6.66 9.30 19.58
N ARG A 35 -6.46 8.78 18.36
CA ARG A 35 -7.30 7.71 17.80
C ARG A 35 -7.20 6.43 18.64
N ARG A 36 -5.98 6.05 19.03
CA ARG A 36 -5.75 4.90 19.94
C ARG A 36 -6.40 5.09 21.31
N ALA A 37 -6.40 6.31 21.87
CA ALA A 37 -7.09 6.58 23.12
C ALA A 37 -8.62 6.51 22.97
N ALA A 38 -9.15 7.02 21.84
CA ALA A 38 -10.58 6.98 21.54
C ALA A 38 -11.11 5.56 21.33
N SER A 39 -10.33 4.65 20.74
CA SER A 39 -10.76 3.26 20.50
C SER A 39 -11.05 2.47 21.78
N TRP A 40 -10.51 2.88 22.93
CA TRP A 40 -10.85 2.27 24.23
C TRP A 40 -12.29 2.53 24.68
N ARG A 41 -12.95 3.53 24.11
CA ARG A 41 -14.35 3.86 24.38
C ARG A 41 -15.32 3.10 23.46
N LEU A 42 -14.78 2.39 22.46
CA LEU A 42 -15.57 1.56 21.56
C LEU A 42 -15.74 0.15 22.15
N VAL A 43 -16.86 -0.47 21.81
CA VAL A 43 -17.06 -1.91 22.02
C VAL A 43 -16.02 -2.65 21.16
N PRO A 44 -15.30 -3.65 21.72
CA PRO A 44 -14.41 -4.49 20.93
C PRO A 44 -15.13 -5.13 19.75
N LEU A 45 -14.41 -5.31 18.64
CA LEU A 45 -14.86 -6.12 17.52
C LEU A 45 -15.03 -7.58 17.96
N ASP A 46 -15.77 -8.37 17.18
CA ASP A 46 -15.97 -9.80 17.44
C ASP A 46 -14.65 -10.59 17.50
N CYS A 47 -13.61 -10.11 16.82
CA CYS A 47 -12.25 -10.66 16.90
C CYS A 47 -11.46 -10.23 18.17
N GLY A 48 -12.09 -9.51 19.10
CA GLY A 48 -11.48 -8.99 20.33
C GLY A 48 -10.65 -7.71 20.15
N CYS A 49 -10.35 -7.30 18.91
CA CYS A 49 -9.64 -6.05 18.65
C CYS A 49 -10.51 -4.82 18.99
N ARG A 50 -9.95 -3.82 19.67
CA ARG A 50 -10.68 -2.57 19.97
C ARG A 50 -10.68 -1.55 18.86
N ASP A 51 -9.63 -1.57 18.05
CA ASP A 51 -9.39 -0.56 17.04
C ASP A 51 -9.59 -1.17 15.65
N PRO A 52 -10.63 -0.76 14.90
CA PRO A 52 -10.91 -1.38 13.61
C PRO A 52 -9.89 -1.04 12.53
N TRP A 53 -9.18 0.08 12.62
CA TRP A 53 -8.27 0.52 11.56
C TRP A 53 -6.97 -0.30 11.44
N PRO A 54 -6.25 -0.64 12.54
CA PRO A 54 -5.12 -1.54 12.47
C PRO A 54 -5.54 -3.01 12.53
N CYS A 55 -6.80 -3.33 12.86
CA CYS A 55 -7.27 -4.70 12.89
C CYS A 55 -7.18 -5.33 11.49
N ARG A 56 -6.70 -6.57 11.45
CA ARG A 56 -6.57 -7.40 10.23
C ARG A 56 -7.21 -8.77 10.40
N CYS A 57 -7.82 -9.07 11.56
CA CYS A 57 -8.32 -10.41 11.91
C CYS A 57 -9.45 -10.91 11.00
N THR A 58 -10.21 -10.00 10.40
CA THR A 58 -11.30 -10.32 9.48
C THR A 58 -10.95 -10.02 8.03
N GLN A 59 -9.71 -9.63 7.73
CA GLN A 59 -9.32 -9.34 6.36
C GLN A 59 -9.25 -10.65 5.57
N PRO A 60 -9.96 -10.74 4.42
CA PRO A 60 -9.92 -11.95 3.61
C PRO A 60 -8.50 -12.21 3.09
N PRO A 61 -8.15 -13.48 2.80
CA PRO A 61 -6.90 -13.81 2.12
C PRO A 61 -6.75 -13.04 0.81
N LEU A 62 -5.50 -12.78 0.43
CA LEU A 62 -5.19 -12.11 -0.83
C LEU A 62 -5.73 -12.93 -2.00
N THR A 63 -6.64 -12.35 -2.78
CA THR A 63 -7.24 -13.01 -3.94
C THR A 63 -6.37 -12.86 -5.19
N ASP A 64 -6.60 -13.69 -6.20
CA ASP A 64 -5.85 -13.63 -7.44
C ASP A 64 -6.04 -12.30 -8.18
N CYS A 65 -7.28 -11.79 -8.20
CA CYS A 65 -7.62 -10.50 -8.79
C CYS A 65 -6.92 -9.33 -8.06
N GLN A 66 -6.85 -9.38 -6.73
CA GLN A 66 -6.09 -8.39 -5.96
C GLN A 66 -4.60 -8.45 -6.29
N LEU A 67 -4.05 -9.66 -6.43
CA LEU A 67 -2.65 -9.87 -6.77
C LEU A 67 -2.30 -9.36 -8.18
N ASP A 68 -3.22 -9.49 -9.14
CA ASP A 68 -3.08 -8.88 -10.47
C ASP A 68 -3.06 -7.35 -10.38
N GLY A 69 -3.98 -6.74 -9.61
CA GLY A 69 -3.96 -5.30 -9.39
C GLY A 69 -2.68 -4.79 -8.73
N TRP A 70 -2.11 -5.56 -7.80
CA TRP A 70 -0.80 -5.26 -7.21
C TRP A 70 0.34 -5.35 -8.22
N ARG A 71 0.34 -6.35 -9.10
CA ARG A 71 1.32 -6.50 -10.18
C ARG A 71 1.28 -5.26 -11.09
N ASP A 72 0.09 -4.89 -11.56
CA ASP A 72 -0.09 -3.80 -12.52
C ASP A 72 0.31 -2.45 -11.90
N ALA A 73 -0.07 -2.21 -10.63
CA ALA A 73 0.34 -1.02 -9.90
C ALA A 73 1.86 -0.95 -9.70
N ALA A 74 2.50 -2.07 -9.33
CA ALA A 74 3.94 -2.12 -9.15
C ALA A 74 4.68 -1.86 -10.48
N GLN A 75 4.21 -2.45 -11.58
CA GLN A 75 4.78 -2.24 -12.90
C GLN A 75 4.66 -0.78 -13.33
N HIS A 76 3.49 -0.17 -13.15
CA HIS A 76 3.29 1.25 -13.47
C HIS A 76 4.27 2.16 -12.71
N VAL A 77 4.46 1.95 -11.41
CA VAL A 77 5.40 2.75 -10.60
C VAL A 77 6.84 2.57 -11.07
N LEU A 78 7.22 1.35 -11.46
CA LEU A 78 8.54 1.05 -12.03
C LEU A 78 8.75 1.73 -13.39
N ASP A 79 7.72 1.74 -14.24
CA ASP A 79 7.76 2.39 -15.56
C ASP A 79 7.94 3.91 -15.44
N GLU A 80 7.44 4.51 -14.35
CA GLU A 80 7.67 5.92 -13.98
C GLU A 80 9.05 6.17 -13.35
N GLY A 81 9.88 5.13 -13.20
CA GLY A 81 11.25 5.22 -12.67
C GLY A 81 11.35 5.23 -11.14
N TYR A 82 10.29 4.88 -10.42
CA TYR A 82 10.26 4.84 -8.95
C TYR A 82 10.25 3.40 -8.42
N MET A 83 10.72 3.21 -7.18
CA MET A 83 10.68 1.91 -6.51
C MET A 83 9.36 1.76 -5.73
N PRO A 84 8.42 0.89 -6.15
CA PRO A 84 7.18 0.68 -5.41
C PRO A 84 7.38 0.05 -4.03
N LEU A 85 6.61 0.52 -3.06
CA LEU A 85 6.48 -0.09 -1.73
C LEU A 85 5.34 -1.12 -1.76
N VAL A 86 5.71 -2.40 -1.83
CA VAL A 86 4.76 -3.52 -1.93
C VAL A 86 4.79 -4.36 -0.64
N PRO A 87 3.62 -4.69 -0.04
CA PRO A 87 3.56 -5.53 1.16
C PRO A 87 4.27 -6.88 0.98
N LEU A 88 4.82 -7.43 2.08
CA LEU A 88 5.57 -8.68 2.03
C LEU A 88 4.71 -9.86 1.55
N GLU A 89 3.46 -9.94 1.98
CA GLU A 89 2.52 -10.98 1.60
C GLU A 89 2.25 -11.00 0.09
N VAL A 90 2.18 -9.82 -0.53
CA VAL A 90 2.01 -9.66 -1.97
C VAL A 90 3.27 -10.11 -2.70
N ARG A 91 4.46 -9.68 -2.26
CA ARG A 91 5.74 -10.13 -2.84
C ARG A 91 5.91 -11.65 -2.77
N ARG A 92 5.59 -12.26 -1.62
CA ARG A 92 5.61 -13.72 -1.43
C ARG A 92 4.58 -14.44 -2.31
N ALA A 93 3.43 -13.82 -2.57
CA ALA A 93 2.43 -14.38 -3.45
C ALA A 93 2.85 -14.30 -4.93
N LEU A 94 3.44 -13.17 -5.36
CA LEU A 94 4.04 -13.03 -6.69
C LEU A 94 5.18 -14.04 -6.91
N TRP A 95 6.06 -14.26 -5.94
CA TRP A 95 7.15 -15.25 -6.06
C TRP A 95 6.65 -16.68 -6.32
N ARG A 96 5.53 -17.05 -5.67
CA ARG A 96 4.89 -18.35 -5.84
C ARG A 96 4.26 -18.49 -7.23
N ARG A 97 3.82 -17.39 -7.84
CA ARG A 97 3.46 -17.36 -9.25
C ARG A 97 4.75 -17.42 -10.07
N GLU A 98 4.81 -18.33 -11.03
CA GLU A 98 6.03 -18.53 -11.82
C GLU A 98 6.15 -17.47 -12.93
N GLY A 99 7.22 -17.54 -13.74
CA GLY A 99 7.36 -16.69 -14.93
C GLY A 99 7.57 -15.20 -14.62
N THR A 100 6.76 -14.33 -15.22
CA THR A 100 6.89 -12.88 -15.12
C THR A 100 6.71 -12.36 -13.70
N ASP A 101 5.82 -12.99 -12.93
CA ASP A 101 5.52 -12.58 -11.56
C ASP A 101 6.69 -12.85 -10.62
N ARG A 102 7.36 -14.00 -10.81
CA ARG A 102 8.58 -14.31 -10.06
C ARG A 102 9.69 -13.31 -10.35
N ARG A 103 9.88 -12.93 -11.62
CA ARG A 103 10.87 -11.91 -12.01
C ARG A 103 10.56 -10.55 -11.39
N LEU A 104 9.29 -10.16 -11.38
CA LEU A 104 8.86 -8.93 -10.69
C LEU A 104 9.15 -9.02 -9.18
N ALA A 105 8.80 -10.13 -8.53
CA ALA A 105 9.08 -10.33 -7.11
C ALA A 105 10.57 -10.23 -6.75
N GLU A 106 11.45 -10.78 -7.59
CA GLU A 106 12.90 -10.64 -7.44
C GLU A 106 13.36 -9.19 -7.54
N LEU A 107 12.87 -8.46 -8.55
CA LEU A 107 13.19 -7.06 -8.75
C LEU A 107 12.73 -6.22 -7.55
N LEU A 108 11.50 -6.43 -7.09
CA LEU A 108 10.96 -5.77 -5.89
C LEU A 108 11.80 -6.07 -4.65
N HIS A 109 12.25 -7.31 -4.47
CA HIS A 109 13.09 -7.70 -3.34
C HIS A 109 14.46 -7.01 -3.37
N ARG A 110 15.11 -6.96 -4.53
CA ARG A 110 16.39 -6.27 -4.71
C ARG A 110 16.26 -4.76 -4.46
N GLY A 111 15.19 -4.14 -4.96
CA GLY A 111 14.92 -2.71 -4.80
C GLY A 111 14.74 -2.25 -3.34
N CYS A 112 14.30 -3.15 -2.46
CA CYS A 112 14.23 -2.88 -1.01
C CYS A 112 15.56 -3.15 -0.27
N GLY A 113 16.67 -3.38 -0.97
CA GLY A 113 17.98 -3.67 -0.35
C GLY A 113 18.04 -5.06 0.30
N GLY A 114 17.20 -6.01 -0.13
CA GLY A 114 17.15 -7.36 0.47
C GLY A 114 16.56 -7.40 1.88
N ALA A 115 16.13 -6.27 2.44
CA ALA A 115 15.50 -6.23 3.75
C ALA A 115 14.15 -6.95 3.73
N VAL A 116 14.05 -8.02 4.50
CA VAL A 116 12.81 -8.70 4.83
C VAL A 116 12.09 -7.86 5.89
N ALA A 117 11.41 -6.80 5.45
CA ALA A 117 10.39 -6.14 6.26
C ALA A 117 9.20 -7.07 6.45
#